data_AF-A0A6I1KIM2-F1
#
_entry.id   AF-A0A6I1KIM2-F1
#
_cell.length_a   1.000
_cell.length_b   1.000
_cell.length_c   1.000
_cell.angle_alpha   90.00
_cell.angle_beta   90.00
_cell.angle_gamma   90.00
#
_symmetry.space_group_name_H-M   'P 1'
#
loop_
_entity.id
_entity.type
_entity.pdbx_description
1 polymer ?
#
loop_
_entity_poly.entity_id
_entity_poly.type
_entity_poly.pdbx_seq_one_letter_code
_entity_poly.pdbx_strand_id
1 'polypeptide(L)'
;MDAASQNLNDYLNGVYLAGLGKWIRLDARGNTNGVNAQFSIDKEQLAFAMEASAGEFIYDTIFAAPVSNVVTRLKKYDSRRELWLDLPKALDR
;
A
#
# COMPACT_ATOMS: atom_id res chain seq x y z
N MET A 1 14.11 23.58 10.16
CA MET A 1 13.87 23.09 8.79
C MET A 1 12.79 22.05 8.92
N ASP A 2 11.54 22.49 8.77
CA ASP A 2 10.40 21.57 8.75
C ASP A 2 10.62 20.61 7.58
N ALA A 3 10.78 19.33 7.90
CA ALA A 3 10.55 18.30 6.92
C ALA A 3 9.09 18.48 6.49
N ALA A 4 8.92 19.10 5.33
CA ALA A 4 7.67 19.13 4.61
C ALA A 4 7.00 17.78 4.82
N SER A 5 5.72 17.78 5.21
CA SER A 5 4.86 16.60 5.14
C SER A 5 5.03 15.99 3.76
N GLN A 6 5.97 15.05 3.62
CA GLN A 6 6.11 14.24 2.44
C GLN A 6 4.88 13.37 2.48
N ASN A 7 3.96 13.64 1.56
CA ASN A 7 2.64 13.03 1.50
C ASN A 7 2.76 11.52 1.79
N LEU A 8 2.25 11.08 2.95
CA LEU A 8 2.08 9.68 3.33
C LEU A 8 1.11 9.04 2.34
N ASN A 9 1.65 8.59 1.23
CA ASN A 9 0.99 7.74 0.26
C ASN A 9 1.73 6.40 0.32
N ASP A 10 1.47 5.64 1.39
CA ASP A 10 2.11 4.34 1.65
C ASP A 10 1.32 3.21 1.01
N TYR A 11 1.07 3.34 -0.29
CA TYR A 11 0.52 2.26 -1.10
C TYR A 11 1.63 1.69 -1.98
N LEU A 12 1.76 0.36 -1.94
CA LEU A 12 2.64 -0.40 -2.82
C LEU A 12 1.77 -1.13 -3.85
N ASN A 13 2.29 -1.29 -5.05
CA ASN A 13 1.61 -2.01 -6.12
C ASN A 13 2.10 -3.46 -6.17
N GLY A 14 1.20 -4.40 -6.47
CA GLY A 14 1.54 -5.78 -6.79
C GLY A 14 1.35 -6.03 -8.28
N VAL A 15 2.34 -6.63 -8.93
CA VAL A 15 2.26 -7.05 -10.34
C VAL A 15 2.60 -8.52 -10.49
N TYR A 16 1.84 -9.25 -11.32
CA TYR A 16 2.14 -10.64 -11.65
C TYR A 16 2.95 -10.69 -12.95
N LEU A 17 4.18 -11.20 -12.88
CA LEU A 17 5.01 -11.42 -14.05
C LEU A 17 4.87 -12.87 -14.52
N ALA A 18 4.02 -13.08 -15.53
CA ALA A 18 3.72 -14.42 -16.06
C ALA A 18 4.97 -15.18 -16.52
N GLY A 19 5.93 -14.51 -17.15
CA GLY A 19 7.19 -15.12 -17.60
C GLY A 19 8.09 -15.64 -16.46
N LEU A 20 7.85 -15.19 -15.22
CA LEU A 20 8.55 -15.65 -14.02
C LEU A 20 7.65 -16.44 -13.07
N GLY A 21 6.35 -16.56 -13.38
CA GLY A 21 5.37 -17.22 -12.52
C GLY A 21 5.25 -16.62 -11.12
N LYS A 22 5.52 -15.32 -10.94
CA LYS A 22 5.64 -14.70 -9.60
C LYS A 22 4.96 -13.33 -9.48
N TRP A 23 4.42 -13.08 -8.28
CA TRP A 23 4.01 -11.74 -7.87
C TRP A 23 5.20 -10.94 -7.34
N ILE A 24 5.26 -9.67 -7.69
CA ILE A 24 6.29 -8.73 -7.23
C ILE A 24 5.59 -7.50 -6.67
N ARG A 25 5.97 -7.11 -5.45
CA ARG A 25 5.59 -5.84 -4.86
C ARG A 25 6.58 -4.77 -5.29
N LEU A 26 6.08 -3.60 -5.68
CA LEU A 26 6.88 -2.48 -6.13
C LEU A 26 6.30 -1.17 -5.65
N ASP A 27 7.17 -0.18 -5.49
CA ASP A 27 6.80 1.17 -5.16
C ASP A 27 6.53 1.97 -6.44
N ALA A 28 5.29 2.41 -6.62
CA ALA A 28 4.85 3.09 -7.84
C ALA A 28 5.39 4.52 -7.98
N ARG A 29 5.97 5.09 -6.90
CA ARG A 29 6.62 6.42 -6.94
C ARG A 29 7.83 6.42 -7.88
N GLY A 30 8.44 5.24 -8.07
CA GLY A 30 9.50 5.00 -9.04
C GLY A 30 10.78 5.78 -8.76
N ASN A 31 11.68 5.78 -9.75
CA ASN A 31 13.00 6.40 -9.65
C ASN A 31 12.99 7.81 -10.27
N THR A 32 12.28 8.77 -9.67
CA THR A 32 12.14 10.14 -10.19
C THR A 32 12.49 11.18 -9.13
N ASN A 33 12.97 12.35 -9.54
CA ASN A 33 13.23 13.51 -8.66
C ASN A 33 14.08 13.19 -7.41
N GLY A 34 15.08 12.33 -7.55
CA GLY A 34 15.96 11.92 -6.44
C GLY A 34 15.41 10.82 -5.54
N VAL A 35 14.19 10.33 -5.80
CA VAL A 35 13.67 9.10 -5.19
C VAL A 35 14.35 7.90 -5.84
N ASN A 36 14.86 6.96 -5.05
CA ASN A 36 15.53 5.75 -5.52
C ASN A 36 14.71 4.50 -5.22
N ALA A 37 13.58 4.32 -5.92
CA ALA A 37 12.70 3.16 -5.82
C ALA A 37 12.75 2.33 -7.10
N GLN A 38 13.91 1.73 -7.39
CA GLN A 38 14.11 0.98 -8.63
C GLN A 38 13.33 -0.34 -8.63
N PHE A 39 12.74 -0.66 -9.78
CA PHE A 39 12.17 -1.98 -9.98
C PHE A 39 13.29 -3.04 -10.04
N SER A 40 13.11 -4.11 -9.28
CA SER A 40 13.99 -5.28 -9.31
C SER A 40 13.17 -6.54 -9.11
N ILE A 41 13.57 -7.60 -9.83
CA ILE A 41 12.94 -8.91 -9.71
C ILE A 41 13.51 -9.74 -8.54
N ASP A 42 14.65 -9.33 -7.98
CA ASP A 42 15.38 -10.10 -6.97
C ASP A 42 15.26 -9.51 -5.57
N LYS A 43 15.23 -8.17 -5.46
CA LYS A 43 15.21 -7.47 -4.18
C LYS A 43 14.26 -6.28 -4.24
N GLU A 44 13.36 -6.19 -3.25
CA GLU A 44 12.50 -5.03 -3.07
C GLU A 44 13.30 -3.76 -2.78
N GLN A 45 12.90 -2.65 -3.40
CA GLN A 45 13.49 -1.35 -3.17
C GLN A 45 12.40 -0.27 -3.13
N LEU A 46 12.14 0.22 -1.91
CA LEU A 46 11.13 1.24 -1.64
C LEU A 46 11.75 2.64 -1.67
N ALA A 47 10.93 3.64 -1.99
CA ALA A 47 11.33 5.05 -1.94
C ALA A 47 11.71 5.49 -0.53
N PHE A 48 10.98 4.97 0.46
CA PHE A 48 11.15 5.26 1.88
C PHE A 48 11.10 3.96 2.67
N ALA A 49 11.90 3.89 3.73
CA ALA A 49 11.88 2.76 4.65
C ALA A 49 10.64 2.85 5.55
N MET A 50 10.11 1.68 5.92
CA MET A 50 9.06 1.56 6.93
C MET A 50 9.55 2.10 8.28
N GLU A 51 8.77 2.98 8.91
CA GLU A 51 9.04 3.52 10.24
C GLU A 51 8.27 2.74 11.32
N ALA A 52 8.85 1.61 11.76
CA ALA A 52 8.23 0.77 12.80
C ALA A 52 7.96 1.53 14.12
N SER A 53 8.79 2.51 14.48
CA SER A 53 8.60 3.35 15.67
C SER A 53 7.35 4.23 15.61
N ALA A 54 6.91 4.58 14.39
CA ALA A 54 5.66 5.30 14.14
C ALA A 54 4.44 4.36 14.04
N GLY A 55 4.64 3.05 14.20
CA GLY A 55 3.58 2.04 14.07
C GLY A 55 3.30 1.62 12.62
N GLU A 56 4.17 1.99 11.67
CA GLU A 56 4.06 1.50 10.30
C GLU A 56 4.43 0.03 10.20
N PHE A 57 3.76 -0.67 9.28
CA PHE A 57 4.06 -2.05 8.95
C PHE A 57 3.72 -2.35 7.50
N ILE A 58 4.48 -3.26 6.89
CA ILE A 58 4.25 -3.72 5.53
C ILE A 58 3.48 -5.05 5.58
N TYR A 59 2.41 -5.13 4.78
CA TYR A 59 1.74 -6.41 4.54
C TYR A 59 2.54 -7.25 3.54
N ASP A 60 2.94 -8.45 3.95
CA ASP A 60 3.65 -9.40 3.07
C ASP A 60 2.75 -9.98 1.97
N THR A 61 1.43 -9.95 2.17
CA THR A 61 0.46 -10.47 1.21
C THR A 61 0.21 -9.47 0.08
N ILE A 62 0.34 -9.93 -1.17
CA ILE A 62 -0.12 -9.20 -2.34
C ILE A 62 -1.57 -9.60 -2.62
N PHE A 63 -2.49 -8.64 -2.48
CA PHE A 63 -3.91 -8.86 -2.69
C PHE A 63 -4.26 -8.66 -4.17
N ALA A 64 -4.60 -9.74 -4.87
CA ALA A 64 -5.02 -9.69 -6.28
C ALA A 64 -6.45 -9.11 -6.48
N ALA A 65 -7.22 -9.01 -5.39
CA ALA A 65 -8.55 -8.44 -5.35
C ALA A 65 -8.70 -7.57 -4.09
N PRO A 66 -9.56 -6.54 -4.11
CA PRO A 66 -9.77 -5.70 -2.94
C PRO A 66 -10.48 -6.48 -1.82
N VAL A 67 -10.19 -6.12 -0.57
CA VAL A 67 -10.79 -6.77 0.60
C VAL A 67 -12.30 -6.49 0.63
N SER A 68 -13.10 -7.56 0.57
CA SER A 68 -14.55 -7.49 0.34
C SER A 68 -15.28 -6.67 1.42
N ASN A 69 -14.90 -6.83 2.68
CA ASN A 69 -15.54 -6.11 3.78
C ASN A 69 -15.24 -4.59 3.73
N VAL A 70 -14.05 -4.18 3.28
CA VAL A 70 -13.69 -2.78 3.07
C VAL A 70 -14.57 -2.21 1.95
N VAL A 71 -14.59 -2.89 0.80
CA VAL A 71 -15.37 -2.46 -0.37
C VAL A 71 -16.86 -2.37 -0.04
N THR A 72 -17.39 -3.32 0.72
CA THR A 72 -18.80 -3.35 1.10
C THR A 72 -19.19 -2.15 1.94
N ARG A 73 -18.38 -1.78 2.96
CA ARG A 73 -18.66 -0.59 3.78
C ARG A 73 -18.48 0.71 3.01
N LEU A 74 -17.44 0.81 2.17
CA LEU A 74 -17.22 1.99 1.33
C LEU A 74 -18.38 2.23 0.35
N LYS A 75 -19.03 1.17 -0.13
CA LYS A 75 -20.21 1.26 -1.01
C LYS A 75 -21.52 1.48 -0.25
N LYS A 76 -21.58 1.16 1.04
CA LYS A 76 -22.80 1.21 1.87
C LYS A 76 -23.13 2.61 2.37
N TYR A 77 -22.10 3.42 2.66
CA TYR A 77 -22.27 4.71 3.31
C TYR A 77 -21.94 5.87 2.36
N ASP A 78 -22.82 6.87 2.31
CA ASP A 78 -22.66 8.04 1.44
C ASP A 78 -21.81 9.14 2.08
N SER A 79 -21.53 9.04 3.38
CA SER A 79 -20.72 10.01 4.10
C SER A 79 -19.61 9.37 4.92
N ARG A 80 -18.48 10.07 4.99
CA ARG A 80 -17.36 9.70 5.86
C ARG A 80 -17.78 9.61 7.34
N ARG A 81 -18.73 10.45 7.77
CA ARG A 81 -19.22 10.49 9.15
C ARG A 81 -19.92 9.18 9.52
N GLU A 82 -20.76 8.66 8.63
CA GLU A 82 -21.46 7.39 8.86
C GLU A 82 -20.52 6.19 8.75
N LEU A 83 -19.65 6.18 7.74
CA LEU A 83 -18.62 5.15 7.58
C LEU A 83 -17.74 5.02 8.83
N TRP A 84 -17.35 6.15 9.44
CA TRP A 84 -16.49 6.17 10.63
C TRP A 84 -17.06 5.34 11.80
N LEU A 85 -18.38 5.24 11.90
CA LEU A 85 -19.05 4.49 12.96
C LEU A 85 -19.09 2.97 12.71
N ASP A 86 -18.80 2.52 11.48
CA ASP A 86 -18.84 1.10 11.05
C ASP A 86 -17.59 0.71 10.22
N LEU A 87 -16.41 1.19 10.62
CA LEU A 87 -15.17 0.80 9.94
C LEU A 87 -14.86 -0.70 10.14
N PRO A 88 -14.30 -1.38 9.12
CA PRO A 88 -13.74 -2.72 9.28
C PRO A 88 -12.67 -2.71 10.38
N LYS A 89 -12.84 -3.57 11.40
CA LYS A 89 -11.85 -3.74 12.47
C LYS A 89 -10.71 -4.69 12.10
N ALA A 90 -10.91 -5.52 11.08
CA ALA A 90 -9.94 -6.46 10.55
C ALA A 90 -10.21 -6.69 9.07
N LEU A 91 -9.19 -7.16 8.34
CA LEU A 91 -9.36 -7.68 6.99
C LEU A 91 -9.96 -9.07 7.08
N ASP A 92 -10.98 -9.35 6.26
CA ASP A 92 -11.43 -10.72 6.06
C ASP A 92 -10.31 -11.46 5.31
N ARG A 93 -9.77 -12.52 5.91
CA ARG A 93 -8.70 -13.35 5.32
C ARG A 93 -9.27 -14.47 4.46
#